data_AF-A0A067P0U2-F1
#
_entry.id   AF-A0A067P0U2-F1
#
_cell.length_a   1.000
_cell.length_b   1.000
_cell.length_c   1.000
_cell.angle_alpha   90.00
_cell.angle_beta   90.00
_cell.angle_gamma   90.00
#
_symmetry.space_group_name_H-M   'P 1'
#
loop_
_entity.id
_entity.type
_entity.pdbx_description
1 polymer ?
#
loop_
_entity_poly.entity_id
_entity_poly.type
_entity_poly.pdbx_seq_one_letter_code
_entity_poly.pdbx_strand_id
1 'polypeptide(L)'
;PPSKGAQSVVIRCNGWTKSGVQCKRNVRSSPGLAVEGAATEIFCYQHRSRLLQPTGFYASKGSEWVSFNDWIPSYLHPDTQAALRVEMEKLPSPSDSPGHIYVFEVRDRSSDRLRLKVGRATNVVKRIDQWDRQCRTHEHVVRGWYPEPENTSKSKSPSHLKGLVKVGDPAAWCHRLERLIHLELGDLATRSAYLDPDWPVVAPLSTSNQRSSAVQCPDCGESHREIFDFVRVKQGKYRNKEWEMIVLPVIRKWGQFTAKYL
;
A
#
# COMPACT_ATOMS: atom_id res chain seq x y z
N PRO A 1 14.39 -24.50 16.95
CA PRO A 1 13.28 -23.76 17.61
C PRO A 1 12.04 -23.70 16.70
N PRO A 2 10.87 -24.18 17.15
CA PRO A 2 9.68 -24.17 16.30
C PRO A 2 9.22 -22.72 16.08
N SER A 3 9.05 -22.36 14.81
CA SER A 3 8.60 -21.04 14.34
C SER A 3 7.19 -20.74 14.88
N LYS A 4 7.06 -19.72 15.74
CA LYS A 4 5.76 -19.17 16.10
C LYS A 4 5.18 -18.47 14.86
N GLY A 5 4.30 -19.16 14.13
CA GLY A 5 3.55 -18.56 13.03
C GLY A 5 2.81 -17.31 13.50
N ALA A 6 2.79 -16.26 12.68
CA ALA A 6 2.10 -15.01 13.00
C ALA A 6 0.65 -15.30 13.37
N GLN A 7 0.32 -15.12 14.65
CA GLN A 7 -1.03 -15.34 15.15
C GLN A 7 -1.93 -14.24 14.59
N SER A 8 -3.08 -14.62 14.04
CA SER A 8 -4.12 -13.65 13.66
C SER A 8 -4.41 -12.76 14.87
N VAL A 9 -4.06 -11.47 14.81
CA VAL A 9 -4.27 -10.56 15.94
C VAL A 9 -5.77 -10.31 16.02
N VAL A 10 -6.35 -10.61 17.18
CA VAL A 10 -7.75 -10.32 17.47
C VAL A 10 -7.85 -8.88 17.95
N ILE A 11 -8.55 -8.04 17.19
CA ILE A 11 -8.67 -6.60 17.41
C ILE A 11 -10.15 -6.25 17.61
N ARG A 12 -10.45 -5.29 18.50
CA ARG A 12 -11.81 -4.79 18.70
C ARG A 12 -12.27 -3.99 17.48
N CYS A 13 -13.51 -4.19 17.05
CA CYS A 13 -14.14 -3.43 15.98
C CYS A 13 -14.10 -1.91 16.24
N ASN A 14 -13.73 -1.13 15.22
CA ASN A 14 -13.70 0.34 15.26
C ASN A 14 -15.07 1.00 15.03
N GLY A 15 -16.12 0.23 14.71
CA GLY A 15 -17.45 0.75 14.42
C GLY A 15 -18.24 1.19 15.66
N TRP A 16 -19.22 2.08 15.45
CA TRP A 16 -20.14 2.58 16.48
C TRP A 16 -21.53 1.93 16.34
N THR A 17 -22.17 1.60 17.46
CA THR A 17 -23.55 1.08 17.45
C THR A 17 -24.55 2.21 17.19
N LYS A 18 -25.81 1.86 16.91
CA LYS A 18 -26.90 2.85 16.78
C LYS A 18 -27.14 3.64 18.07
N SER A 19 -26.72 3.12 19.22
CA SER A 19 -26.80 3.78 20.52
C SER A 19 -25.59 4.66 20.84
N GLY A 20 -24.70 4.91 19.88
CA GLY A 20 -23.55 5.80 20.07
C GLY A 20 -22.40 5.22 20.91
N VAL A 21 -22.39 3.90 21.17
CA VAL A 21 -21.29 3.25 21.90
C VAL A 21 -20.39 2.46 20.94
N GLN A 22 -19.10 2.35 21.29
CA GLN A 22 -18.15 1.58 20.49
C GLN A 22 -18.53 0.10 20.47
N CYS A 23 -18.41 -0.52 19.29
CA CYS A 23 -18.68 -1.94 19.10
C CYS A 23 -17.74 -2.81 19.95
N LYS A 24 -18.31 -3.76 20.69
CA LYS A 24 -17.56 -4.70 21.54
C LYS A 24 -17.13 -5.98 20.82
N ARG A 25 -17.46 -6.14 19.52
CA ARG A 25 -17.11 -7.36 18.79
C ARG A 25 -15.62 -7.40 18.47
N ASN A 26 -15.05 -8.59 18.61
CA ASN A 26 -13.68 -8.87 18.23
C ASN A 26 -13.64 -9.37 16.78
N VAL A 27 -12.65 -8.90 16.03
CA VAL A 27 -12.43 -9.20 14.62
C VAL A 27 -11.01 -9.72 14.48
N ARG A 28 -10.83 -10.79 13.70
CA ARG A 28 -9.49 -11.25 13.33
C ARG A 28 -8.96 -10.33 12.25
N SER A 29 -7.79 -9.73 12.47
CA SER A 29 -7.12 -8.93 11.45
C SER A 29 -6.82 -9.78 10.21
N SER A 30 -7.19 -9.25 9.04
CA SER A 30 -6.81 -9.83 7.76
C SER A 30 -5.30 -9.58 7.54
N PRO A 31 -4.52 -10.57 7.04
CA PRO A 31 -3.05 -10.46 6.95
C PRO A 31 -2.55 -9.24 6.14
N GLY A 32 -3.33 -8.73 5.18
CA GLY A 32 -3.01 -7.53 4.40
C GLY A 32 -3.36 -6.18 5.04
N LEU A 33 -4.04 -6.17 6.20
CA LEU A 33 -4.50 -4.95 6.89
C LEU A 33 -3.81 -4.70 8.22
N ALA A 34 -2.93 -5.59 8.65
CA ALA A 34 -2.12 -5.36 9.82
C ALA A 34 -0.97 -4.42 9.43
N VAL A 35 -1.16 -3.10 9.44
CA VAL A 35 -0.05 -2.12 9.33
C VAL A 35 0.19 -1.49 10.71
N GLU A 36 1.43 -1.50 11.19
CA GLU A 36 1.84 -0.83 12.44
C GLU A 36 2.26 0.62 12.18
N GLY A 37 1.92 1.53 13.09
CA GLY A 37 2.25 2.97 13.02
C GLY A 37 1.04 3.89 12.79
N ALA A 38 -0.03 3.39 12.19
CA ALA A 38 -1.37 3.97 12.22
C ALA A 38 -2.36 2.83 12.42
N ALA A 39 -3.20 2.90 13.46
CA ALA A 39 -4.17 1.85 13.74
C ALA A 39 -5.09 1.68 12.53
N THR A 40 -4.86 0.64 11.72
CA THR A 40 -5.77 0.29 10.63
C THR A 40 -7.11 0.00 11.25
N GLU A 41 -8.13 0.76 10.86
CA GLU A 41 -9.46 0.57 11.42
C GLU A 41 -10.07 -0.70 10.85
N ILE A 42 -10.43 -1.62 11.74
CA ILE A 42 -10.96 -2.93 11.38
C ILE A 42 -12.40 -3.01 11.85
N PHE A 43 -13.27 -3.57 11.00
CA PHE A 43 -14.70 -3.59 11.22
C PHE A 43 -15.23 -5.02 11.22
N CYS A 44 -16.17 -5.31 12.13
CA CYS A 44 -16.90 -6.57 12.09
C CYS A 44 -17.78 -6.63 10.83
N TYR A 45 -18.25 -7.83 10.46
CA TYR A 45 -19.06 -8.04 9.26
C TYR A 45 -20.20 -7.01 9.08
N GLN A 46 -20.94 -6.71 10.14
CA GLN A 46 -22.06 -5.76 10.07
C GLN A 46 -21.62 -4.32 9.86
N HIS A 47 -20.55 -3.87 10.52
CA HIS A 47 -20.03 -2.51 10.35
C HIS A 47 -19.36 -2.35 9.00
N ARG A 48 -18.61 -3.36 8.55
CA ARG A 48 -18.05 -3.42 7.20
C ARG A 48 -19.14 -3.32 6.15
N SER A 49 -20.21 -4.10 6.27
CA SER A 49 -21.35 -4.03 5.35
C SER A 49 -21.94 -2.62 5.27
N ARG A 50 -22.06 -1.91 6.39
CA ARG A 50 -22.54 -0.51 6.40
C ARG A 50 -21.55 0.47 5.75
N LEU A 51 -20.25 0.31 5.98
CA LEU A 51 -19.23 1.14 5.33
C LEU A 51 -19.17 0.92 3.81
N LEU A 52 -19.55 -0.27 3.37
CA LEU A 52 -19.60 -0.63 1.95
C LEU A 52 -20.91 -0.19 1.25
N GLN A 53 -21.91 0.28 1.99
CA GLN A 53 -23.20 0.72 1.42
C GLN A 53 -23.14 2.05 0.66
N PRO A 54 -22.50 3.13 1.19
CA PRO A 54 -22.40 4.39 0.45
C PRO A 54 -21.64 4.22 -0.87
N THR A 55 -22.01 5.00 -1.88
CA THR A 55 -21.34 4.97 -3.20
C THR A 55 -20.19 5.96 -3.31
N GLY A 56 -20.09 6.91 -2.38
CA GLY A 56 -19.10 7.98 -2.39
C GLY A 56 -19.25 8.91 -1.19
N PHE A 57 -18.50 10.01 -1.24
CA PHE A 57 -18.51 11.08 -0.24
C PHE A 57 -18.17 12.42 -0.92
N TYR A 58 -18.40 13.54 -0.23
CA TYR A 58 -17.96 14.85 -0.70
C TYR A 58 -16.55 15.14 -0.23
N ALA A 59 -15.64 15.49 -1.16
CA ALA A 59 -14.29 15.88 -0.84
C ALA A 59 -14.28 17.14 0.03
N SER A 60 -13.37 17.18 1.01
CA SER A 60 -13.16 18.37 1.86
C SER A 60 -12.72 19.58 1.03
N LYS A 61 -11.95 19.34 -0.03
CA LYS A 61 -11.53 20.34 -1.00
C LYS A 61 -12.56 20.45 -2.12
N GLY A 62 -13.19 21.61 -2.24
CA GLY A 62 -14.05 21.97 -3.38
C GLY A 62 -15.43 21.30 -3.41
N SER A 63 -15.80 20.51 -2.39
CA SER A 63 -17.13 19.86 -2.28
C SER A 63 -17.53 19.04 -3.52
N GLU A 64 -16.56 18.48 -4.24
CA GLU A 64 -16.80 17.57 -5.36
C GLU A 64 -17.24 16.20 -4.83
N TRP A 65 -18.20 15.55 -5.50
CA TRP A 65 -18.58 14.17 -5.18
C TRP A 65 -17.51 13.20 -5.66
N VAL A 66 -17.01 12.36 -4.76
CA VAL A 66 -16.01 11.32 -5.02
C VAL A 66 -16.70 9.96 -4.99
N SER A 67 -16.78 9.27 -6.13
CA SER A 67 -17.25 7.88 -6.15
C SER A 67 -16.18 6.93 -5.65
N PHE A 68 -16.53 5.99 -4.78
CA PHE A 68 -15.58 4.96 -4.34
C PHE A 68 -15.17 4.02 -5.47
N ASN A 69 -16.04 3.77 -6.45
CA ASN A 69 -15.74 2.86 -7.55
C ASN A 69 -14.70 3.40 -8.53
N ASP A 70 -14.49 4.72 -8.56
CA ASP A 70 -13.47 5.35 -9.42
C ASP A 70 -12.04 5.09 -8.88
N TRP A 71 -11.92 4.84 -7.56
CA TRP A 71 -10.64 4.77 -6.86
C TRP A 71 -10.34 3.41 -6.24
N ILE A 72 -11.37 2.69 -5.79
CA ILE A 72 -11.28 1.41 -5.07
C ILE A 72 -11.68 0.26 -6.00
N PRO A 73 -10.74 -0.55 -6.47
CA PRO A 73 -11.03 -1.67 -7.36
C PRO A 73 -11.83 -2.76 -6.67
N SER A 74 -12.77 -3.37 -7.41
CA SER A 74 -13.64 -4.44 -6.92
C SER A 74 -12.89 -5.73 -6.57
N TYR A 75 -11.71 -5.95 -7.14
CA TYR A 75 -10.88 -7.13 -6.86
C TYR A 75 -10.35 -7.16 -5.42
N LEU A 76 -10.34 -6.01 -4.74
CA LEU A 76 -9.84 -5.91 -3.36
C LEU A 76 -10.77 -6.59 -2.38
N HIS A 77 -10.19 -7.13 -1.31
CA HIS A 77 -11.00 -7.71 -0.24
C HIS A 77 -11.93 -6.68 0.42
N PRO A 78 -13.15 -7.07 0.85
CA PRO A 78 -14.09 -6.16 1.49
C PRO A 78 -13.55 -5.41 2.72
N ASP A 79 -12.65 -6.03 3.49
CA ASP A 79 -12.00 -5.33 4.61
C ASP A 79 -11.08 -4.20 4.10
N THR A 80 -10.35 -4.45 3.01
CA THR A 80 -9.43 -3.49 2.39
C THR A 80 -10.21 -2.36 1.75
N GLN A 81 -11.30 -2.67 1.05
CA GLN A 81 -12.22 -1.66 0.54
C GLN A 81 -12.76 -0.78 1.68
N ALA A 82 -13.22 -1.36 2.79
CA ALA A 82 -13.71 -0.59 3.93
C ALA A 82 -12.62 0.29 4.57
N ALA A 83 -11.40 -0.23 4.73
CA ALA A 83 -10.27 0.53 5.25
C ALA A 83 -9.88 1.69 4.32
N LEU A 84 -9.89 1.48 3.00
CA LEU A 84 -9.64 2.52 2.01
C LEU A 84 -10.71 3.61 2.06
N ARG A 85 -12.00 3.26 2.14
CA ARG A 85 -13.09 4.24 2.25
C ARG A 85 -12.93 5.14 3.46
N VAL A 86 -12.64 4.54 4.62
CA VAL A 86 -12.40 5.29 5.86
C VAL A 86 -11.16 6.18 5.74
N GLU A 87 -10.09 5.67 5.14
CA GLU A 87 -8.86 6.43 4.94
C GLU A 87 -9.04 7.59 3.94
N MET A 88 -9.86 7.43 2.90
CA MET A 88 -10.18 8.47 1.92
C MET A 88 -10.99 9.63 2.53
N GLU A 89 -11.89 9.35 3.49
CA GLU A 89 -12.79 10.35 4.09
C GLU A 89 -12.12 11.16 5.22
N LYS A 90 -11.11 10.59 5.89
CA LYS A 90 -10.42 11.29 6.98
C LYS A 90 -9.86 12.63 6.52
N LEU A 91 -10.05 13.63 7.37
CA LEU A 91 -9.49 14.96 7.15
C LEU A 91 -7.95 14.92 7.05
N PRO A 92 -7.35 15.85 6.27
CA PRO A 92 -5.91 15.99 6.22
C PRO A 92 -5.33 16.20 7.63
N SER A 93 -4.28 15.46 7.96
CA SER A 93 -3.64 15.57 9.27
C SER A 93 -2.69 16.78 9.27
N PRO A 94 -2.67 17.62 10.32
CA PRO A 94 -1.67 18.67 10.48
C PRO A 94 -0.23 18.16 10.52
N SER A 95 -0.06 16.89 10.89
CA SER A 95 1.26 16.22 10.93
C SER A 95 1.68 15.64 9.58
N ASP A 96 0.84 15.74 8.55
CA ASP A 96 1.21 15.35 7.20
C ASP A 96 2.07 16.44 6.55
N SER A 97 2.94 16.05 5.63
CA SER A 97 3.93 16.94 5.04
C SER A 97 4.14 16.64 3.55
N PRO A 98 4.65 17.61 2.78
CA PRO A 98 5.09 17.35 1.42
C PRO A 98 6.26 16.37 1.40
N GLY A 99 6.26 15.43 0.46
CA GLY A 99 7.35 14.48 0.30
C GLY A 99 7.18 13.58 -0.92
N HIS A 100 8.01 12.55 -1.00
CA HIS A 100 8.03 11.61 -2.11
C HIS A 100 7.76 10.20 -1.60
N ILE A 101 7.17 9.38 -2.46
CA ILE A 101 7.17 7.92 -2.31
C ILE A 101 8.39 7.40 -3.05
N TYR A 102 9.19 6.54 -2.43
CA TYR A 102 10.29 5.83 -3.05
C TYR A 102 10.03 4.33 -3.01
N VAL A 103 10.59 3.61 -3.98
CA VAL A 103 10.49 2.16 -4.05
C VAL A 103 11.84 1.51 -4.28
N PHE A 104 12.17 0.52 -3.45
CA PHE A 104 13.31 -0.37 -3.65
C PHE A 104 12.85 -1.79 -3.94
N GLU A 105 13.53 -2.47 -4.85
CA GLU A 105 13.56 -3.93 -4.84
C GLU A 105 14.58 -4.40 -3.82
N VAL A 106 14.13 -5.25 -2.89
CA VAL A 106 14.99 -5.98 -1.96
C VAL A 106 15.36 -7.29 -2.62
N ARG A 107 16.50 -7.29 -3.33
CA ARG A 107 16.95 -8.42 -4.14
C ARG A 107 17.21 -9.63 -3.26
N ASP A 108 16.56 -10.73 -3.61
CA ASP A 108 16.88 -12.05 -3.10
C ASP A 108 17.19 -12.94 -4.30
N ARG A 109 18.47 -13.28 -4.49
CA ARG A 109 18.90 -14.10 -5.64
C ARG A 109 18.40 -15.55 -5.55
N SER A 110 17.95 -15.98 -4.37
CA SER A 110 17.47 -17.34 -4.10
C SER A 110 15.96 -17.47 -4.21
N SER A 111 15.22 -16.36 -4.36
CA SER A 111 13.76 -16.33 -4.32
C SER A 111 13.15 -16.09 -5.69
N ASP A 112 12.04 -16.77 -5.99
CA ASP A 112 11.20 -16.53 -7.17
C ASP A 112 10.20 -15.38 -6.96
N ARG A 113 10.42 -14.59 -5.91
CA ARG A 113 9.53 -13.50 -5.48
C ARG A 113 10.12 -12.13 -5.81
N LEU A 114 9.23 -11.14 -5.84
CA LEU A 114 9.55 -9.73 -6.03
C LEU A 114 9.20 -8.99 -4.74
N ARG A 115 10.23 -8.70 -3.93
CA ARG A 115 10.06 -7.93 -2.69
C ARG A 115 10.30 -6.45 -2.94
N LEU A 116 9.27 -5.64 -2.72
CA LEU A 116 9.31 -4.20 -2.94
C LEU A 116 9.09 -3.45 -1.64
N LYS A 117 10.08 -2.67 -1.22
CA LYS A 117 9.92 -1.70 -0.14
C LYS A 117 9.32 -0.43 -0.71
N VAL A 118 8.13 -0.03 -0.27
CA VAL A 118 7.50 1.24 -0.66
C VAL A 118 7.44 2.13 0.57
N GLY A 119 8.14 3.25 0.57
CA GLY A 119 8.15 4.16 1.71
C GLY A 119 8.08 5.62 1.31
N ARG A 120 7.85 6.50 2.28
CA ARG A 120 7.89 7.95 2.10
C ARG A 120 9.18 8.61 2.61
N ALA A 121 9.59 9.70 1.97
CA ALA A 121 10.69 10.55 2.43
C ALA A 121 10.54 11.99 1.94
N THR A 122 10.91 12.96 2.78
CA THR A 122 11.08 14.36 2.34
C THR A 122 12.37 14.55 1.52
N ASN A 123 13.37 13.68 1.74
CA ASN A 123 14.59 13.63 0.96
C ASN A 123 14.91 12.18 0.59
N VAL A 124 14.51 11.77 -0.62
CA VAL A 124 14.68 10.40 -1.13
C VAL A 124 16.14 9.99 -1.19
N VAL A 125 17.04 10.88 -1.62
CA VAL A 125 18.47 10.58 -1.75
C VAL A 125 19.07 10.21 -0.40
N LYS A 126 18.83 11.02 0.64
CA LYS A 126 19.27 10.70 2.01
C LYS A 126 18.65 9.40 2.52
N ARG A 127 17.40 9.12 2.16
CA ARG A 127 16.71 7.89 2.58
C ARG A 127 17.26 6.65 1.88
N ILE A 128 17.65 6.76 0.62
CA ILE A 128 18.38 5.71 -0.12
C ILE A 128 19.65 5.35 0.63
N ASP A 129 20.45 6.33 1.03
CA ASP A 129 21.71 6.09 1.74
C ASP A 129 21.50 5.53 3.15
N GLN A 130 20.45 5.98 3.86
CA GLN A 130 20.13 5.50 5.20
C GLN A 130 19.70 4.02 5.18
N TRP A 131 18.82 3.65 4.25
CA TRP A 131 18.29 2.29 4.19
C TRP A 131 19.38 1.27 3.85
N ASP A 132 20.31 1.65 2.97
CA ASP A 132 21.48 0.83 2.63
C ASP A 132 22.36 0.52 3.85
N ARG A 133 22.36 1.39 4.85
CA ARG A 133 23.11 1.18 6.10
C ARG A 133 22.36 0.34 7.12
N GLN A 134 21.04 0.47 7.18
CA GLN A 134 20.17 -0.15 8.19
C GLN A 134 19.89 -1.63 7.90
N CYS A 135 19.75 -2.02 6.63
CA CYS A 135 19.38 -3.38 6.25
C CYS A 135 20.35 -3.96 5.20
N ARG A 136 21.52 -4.45 5.62
CA ARG A 136 22.62 -4.80 4.69
C ARG A 136 22.55 -6.20 4.11
N THR A 137 21.68 -7.08 4.64
CA THR A 137 21.65 -8.50 4.24
C THR A 137 21.26 -8.68 2.78
N HIS A 138 20.51 -7.74 2.20
CA HIS A 138 20.03 -7.84 0.82
C HIS A 138 20.48 -6.65 -0.03
N GLU A 139 20.73 -6.90 -1.30
CA GLU A 139 21.03 -5.85 -2.29
C GLU A 139 19.76 -5.03 -2.57
N HIS A 140 19.85 -3.71 -2.41
CA HIS A 140 18.75 -2.79 -2.65
C HIS A 140 18.89 -2.07 -3.98
N VAL A 141 17.93 -2.27 -4.88
CA VAL A 141 17.89 -1.64 -6.19
C VAL A 141 16.77 -0.60 -6.21
N VAL A 142 17.09 0.65 -6.53
CA VAL A 142 16.07 1.69 -6.74
C VAL A 142 15.19 1.29 -7.92
N ARG A 143 13.88 1.17 -7.69
CA ARG A 143 12.90 0.86 -8.74
C ARG A 143 12.20 2.11 -9.26
N GLY A 144 12.00 3.10 -8.40
CA GLY A 144 11.49 4.41 -8.80
C GLY A 144 11.09 5.26 -7.61
N TRP A 145 10.52 6.42 -7.92
CA TRP A 145 9.95 7.36 -6.96
C TRP A 145 8.76 8.08 -7.58
N TYR A 146 7.91 8.64 -6.73
CA TYR A 146 6.76 9.44 -7.09
C TYR A 146 6.69 10.70 -6.20
N PRO A 147 6.36 11.88 -6.74
CA PRO A 147 6.11 12.17 -8.16
C PRO A 147 7.36 11.99 -9.03
N GLU A 148 7.13 11.59 -10.28
CA GLU A 148 8.18 11.56 -11.31
C GLU A 148 8.46 13.00 -11.79
N PRO A 149 9.71 13.37 -12.11
CA PRO A 149 10.03 14.72 -12.56
C PRO A 149 9.36 15.06 -13.91
N GLU A 150 8.66 16.20 -13.98
CA GLU A 150 7.92 16.65 -15.18
C GLU A 150 8.80 16.86 -16.42
N ASN A 151 10.10 17.13 -16.23
CA ASN A 151 11.04 17.53 -17.29
C ASN A 151 12.11 16.47 -17.64
N THR A 152 11.80 15.19 -17.50
CA THR A 152 12.52 14.18 -18.29
C THR A 152 12.03 14.30 -19.74
N SER A 153 12.66 15.21 -20.49
CA SER A 153 12.61 15.30 -21.96
C SER A 153 12.42 13.90 -22.53
N LYS A 154 11.46 13.70 -23.45
CA LYS A 154 10.95 12.42 -24.01
C LYS A 154 11.99 11.36 -24.48
N SER A 155 13.28 11.61 -24.29
CA SER A 155 14.45 10.82 -24.69
C SER A 155 15.33 10.31 -23.54
N LYS A 156 15.20 10.76 -22.28
CA LYS A 156 16.05 10.27 -21.17
C LYS A 156 15.23 9.79 -19.99
N SER A 157 15.19 8.49 -19.75
CA SER A 157 14.64 7.91 -18.52
C SER A 157 15.42 8.41 -17.30
N PRO A 158 14.77 8.65 -16.14
CA PRO A 158 15.48 9.01 -14.93
C PRO A 158 16.48 7.89 -14.55
N SER A 159 17.70 8.27 -14.16
CA SER A 159 18.69 7.28 -13.74
C SER A 159 18.31 6.71 -12.39
N HIS A 160 18.15 5.39 -12.32
CA HIS A 160 17.93 4.67 -11.06
C HIS A 160 19.25 4.32 -10.34
N LEU A 161 20.40 4.71 -10.90
CA LEU A 161 21.69 4.51 -10.24
C LEU A 161 21.81 5.47 -9.04
N LYS A 162 22.23 4.91 -7.89
CA LYS A 162 22.54 5.68 -6.69
C LYS A 162 23.53 6.80 -7.04
N GLY A 163 23.27 8.02 -6.56
CA GLY A 163 24.06 9.21 -6.87
C GLY A 163 23.65 10.00 -8.13
N LEU A 164 22.81 9.44 -9.02
CA LEU A 164 22.27 10.12 -10.21
C LEU A 164 20.75 10.36 -10.15
N VAL A 165 20.14 10.06 -8.99
CA VAL A 165 18.69 10.19 -8.76
C VAL A 165 18.30 11.67 -8.77
N LYS A 166 17.33 12.02 -9.63
CA LYS A 166 16.69 13.33 -9.66
C LYS A 166 15.21 13.17 -9.33
N VAL A 167 14.82 13.64 -8.14
CA VAL A 167 13.41 13.63 -7.74
C VAL A 167 12.67 14.85 -8.31
N GLY A 168 11.40 14.67 -8.64
CA GLY A 168 10.51 15.77 -9.02
C GLY A 168 10.06 16.59 -7.81
N ASP A 169 9.08 17.46 -8.02
CA ASP A 169 8.47 18.21 -6.92
C ASP A 169 7.77 17.26 -5.94
N PRO A 170 7.78 17.57 -4.63
CA PRO A 170 7.15 16.71 -3.62
C PRO A 170 5.63 16.64 -3.81
N ALA A 171 5.07 15.46 -3.61
CA ALA A 171 3.62 15.30 -3.48
C ALA A 171 3.15 15.91 -2.15
N ALA A 172 2.01 16.60 -2.19
CA ALA A 172 1.29 16.95 -0.98
C ALA A 172 0.78 15.68 -0.27
N TRP A 173 0.62 15.76 1.04
CA TRP A 173 -0.01 14.72 1.86
C TRP A 173 0.67 13.36 1.76
N CYS A 174 2.01 13.31 1.84
CA CYS A 174 2.76 12.09 1.56
C CYS A 174 2.50 10.96 2.58
N HIS A 175 2.09 11.28 3.81
CA HIS A 175 1.69 10.27 4.80
C HIS A 175 0.39 9.61 4.38
N ARG A 176 -0.61 10.40 3.98
CA ARG A 176 -1.87 9.89 3.44
C ARG A 176 -1.66 9.06 2.19
N LEU A 177 -0.86 9.58 1.27
CA LEU A 177 -0.55 8.92 0.00
C LEU A 177 0.07 7.54 0.24
N GLU A 178 1.12 7.47 1.05
CA GLU A 178 1.78 6.20 1.40
C GLU A 178 0.77 5.23 2.01
N ARG A 179 -0.09 5.73 2.91
CA ARG A 179 -1.05 4.90 3.62
C ARG A 179 -2.07 4.25 2.69
N LEU A 180 -2.62 5.00 1.74
CA LEU A 180 -3.56 4.49 0.73
C LEU A 180 -2.88 3.45 -0.18
N ILE A 181 -1.63 3.74 -0.60
CA ILE A 181 -0.80 2.81 -1.38
C ILE A 181 -0.58 1.51 -0.61
N HIS A 182 -0.20 1.58 0.66
CA HIS A 182 0.08 0.40 1.49
C HIS A 182 -1.15 -0.49 1.68
N LEU A 183 -2.34 0.10 1.85
CA LEU A 183 -3.58 -0.67 1.99
C LEU A 183 -3.84 -1.53 0.75
N GLU A 184 -3.70 -0.96 -0.45
CA GLU A 184 -3.94 -1.69 -1.69
C GLU A 184 -2.82 -2.68 -2.03
N LEU A 185 -1.55 -2.26 -1.94
CA LEU A 185 -0.41 -3.15 -2.20
C LEU A 185 -0.35 -4.30 -1.19
N GLY A 186 -0.75 -4.06 0.06
CA GLY A 186 -0.85 -5.08 1.10
C GLY A 186 -1.84 -6.19 0.74
N ASP A 187 -3.01 -5.81 0.21
CA ASP A 187 -4.01 -6.77 -0.26
C ASP A 187 -3.53 -7.52 -1.50
N LEU A 188 -2.97 -6.81 -2.48
CA LEU A 188 -2.41 -7.42 -3.69
C LEU A 188 -1.29 -8.41 -3.37
N ALA A 189 -0.31 -8.04 -2.56
CA ALA A 189 0.80 -8.94 -2.18
C ALA A 189 0.30 -10.18 -1.42
N THR A 190 -0.69 -10.00 -0.53
CA THR A 190 -1.24 -11.10 0.28
C THR A 190 -2.10 -12.06 -0.54
N ARG A 191 -2.97 -11.52 -1.41
CA ARG A 191 -4.01 -12.30 -2.10
C ARG A 191 -3.69 -12.64 -3.55
N SER A 192 -2.71 -11.94 -4.12
CA SER A 192 -2.20 -12.18 -5.47
C SER A 192 -3.27 -12.12 -6.56
N ALA A 193 -4.26 -11.21 -6.42
CA ALA A 193 -5.32 -10.99 -7.42
C ALA A 193 -4.78 -10.67 -8.82
N TYR A 194 -3.58 -10.09 -8.91
CA TYR A 194 -2.90 -9.77 -10.17
C TYR A 194 -2.38 -11.00 -10.94
N LEU A 195 -2.40 -12.20 -10.35
CA LEU A 195 -2.05 -13.45 -11.04
C LEU A 195 -3.21 -14.02 -11.85
N ASP A 196 -4.43 -13.51 -11.65
CA ASP A 196 -5.60 -13.95 -12.38
C ASP A 196 -5.49 -13.53 -13.86
N PRO A 197 -5.77 -14.43 -14.83
CA PRO A 197 -5.72 -14.13 -16.25
C PRO A 197 -6.58 -12.94 -16.68
N ASP A 198 -7.72 -12.71 -16.01
CA ASP A 198 -8.68 -11.66 -16.33
C ASP A 198 -8.38 -10.34 -15.60
N TRP A 199 -7.29 -10.27 -14.83
CA TRP A 199 -6.90 -9.05 -14.12
C TRP A 199 -6.67 -7.88 -15.10
N PRO A 200 -7.18 -6.65 -14.79
CA PRO A 200 -7.77 -6.21 -13.52
C PRO A 200 -9.29 -6.41 -13.37
N VAL A 201 -9.97 -7.02 -14.33
CA VAL A 201 -11.44 -7.17 -14.33
C VAL A 201 -11.82 -8.50 -13.69
N VAL A 202 -11.52 -8.65 -12.39
CA VAL A 202 -11.77 -9.89 -11.65
C VAL A 202 -12.76 -9.68 -10.53
N ALA A 203 -13.59 -10.69 -10.28
CA ALA A 203 -14.44 -10.75 -9.11
C ALA A 203 -13.58 -10.78 -7.83
N PRO A 204 -14.10 -10.30 -6.68
CA PRO A 204 -13.35 -10.36 -5.43
C PRO A 204 -12.94 -11.80 -5.14
N LEU A 205 -11.63 -12.06 -4.97
CA LEU A 205 -11.14 -13.39 -4.64
C LEU A 205 -11.81 -13.90 -3.36
N SER A 206 -12.41 -15.09 -3.42
CA SER A 206 -13.00 -15.75 -2.26
C SER A 206 -11.91 -16.13 -1.26
N THR A 207 -11.81 -15.36 -0.17
CA THR A 207 -11.18 -15.71 1.12
C THR A 207 -10.07 -16.77 1.09
N SER A 208 -9.05 -16.63 0.23
CA SER A 208 -7.82 -17.41 0.42
C SER A 208 -7.04 -16.75 1.55
N ASN A 209 -7.13 -17.33 2.76
CA ASN A 209 -6.32 -16.97 3.91
C ASN A 209 -4.86 -17.41 3.66
N GLN A 210 -4.15 -16.73 2.76
CA GLN A 210 -2.70 -16.85 2.78
C GLN A 210 -2.19 -16.07 3.98
N ARG A 211 -1.67 -16.82 4.96
CA ARG A 211 -1.00 -16.27 6.13
C ARG A 211 0.37 -15.75 5.68
N SER A 212 0.51 -14.45 5.54
CA SER A 212 1.84 -13.83 5.58
C SER A 212 2.30 -13.84 7.04
N SER A 213 3.35 -14.61 7.33
CA SER A 213 4.04 -14.47 8.61
C SER A 213 4.81 -13.16 8.58
N ALA A 214 4.52 -12.24 9.53
CA ALA A 214 5.38 -11.09 9.75
C ALA A 214 6.76 -11.61 10.19
N VAL A 215 7.73 -11.60 9.28
CA VAL A 215 9.11 -12.00 9.56
C VAL A 215 9.85 -10.76 10.04
N GLN A 216 10.45 -10.84 11.24
CA GLN A 216 11.33 -9.79 11.73
C GLN A 216 12.57 -9.70 10.84
N CYS A 217 12.97 -8.48 10.51
CA CYS A 217 14.18 -8.23 9.74
C CYS A 217 15.41 -8.69 10.54
N PRO A 218 16.30 -9.51 9.96
CA PRO A 218 17.50 -9.97 10.65
C PRO A 218 18.49 -8.82 10.91
N ASP A 219 18.44 -7.74 10.13
CA ASP A 219 19.39 -6.63 10.23
C ASP A 219 19.01 -5.61 11.32
N CYS A 220 17.73 -5.21 11.39
CA CYS A 220 17.28 -4.16 12.30
C CYS A 220 16.28 -4.63 13.37
N GLY A 221 15.82 -5.88 13.31
CA GLY A 221 14.86 -6.45 14.26
C GLY A 221 13.41 -5.96 14.08
N GLU A 222 13.16 -4.97 13.21
CA GLU A 222 11.82 -4.44 12.95
C GLU A 222 11.02 -5.35 12.01
N SER A 223 9.69 -5.29 12.12
CA SER A 223 8.78 -5.95 11.15
C SER A 223 8.45 -4.97 10.03
N HIS A 224 9.11 -5.12 8.87
CA HIS A 224 8.87 -4.26 7.72
C HIS A 224 7.54 -4.60 7.03
N ARG A 225 6.50 -3.85 7.36
CA ARG A 225 5.18 -4.00 6.73
C ARG A 225 5.01 -3.15 5.47
N GLU A 226 5.98 -2.28 5.24
CA GLU A 226 6.20 -1.52 4.01
C GLU A 226 6.98 -2.30 2.94
N ILE A 227 7.38 -3.55 3.23
CA ILE A 227 7.95 -4.49 2.25
C ILE A 227 6.85 -5.43 1.79
N PHE A 228 6.47 -5.30 0.53
CA PHE A 228 5.44 -6.09 -0.12
C PHE A 228 6.10 -7.24 -0.89
N ASP A 229 5.62 -8.46 -0.66
CA ASP A 229 6.21 -9.65 -1.23
C ASP A 229 5.32 -10.26 -2.32
N PHE A 230 5.62 -9.93 -3.58
CA PHE A 230 4.85 -10.37 -4.74
C PHE A 230 5.37 -11.69 -5.31
N VAL A 231 4.46 -12.57 -5.69
CA VAL A 231 4.78 -13.72 -6.55
C VAL A 231 5.05 -13.20 -7.96
N ARG A 232 6.17 -13.61 -8.57
CA ARG A 232 6.46 -13.20 -9.95
C ARG A 232 5.43 -13.79 -10.92
N VAL A 233 5.00 -12.95 -11.86
CA VAL A 233 4.09 -13.37 -12.92
C VAL A 233 4.88 -14.26 -13.89
N LYS A 234 4.47 -15.52 -14.03
CA LYS A 234 5.22 -16.49 -14.85
C LYS A 234 4.95 -16.34 -16.35
N GLN A 235 3.75 -15.88 -16.73
CA GLN A 235 3.28 -15.84 -18.11
C GLN A 235 2.33 -14.66 -18.35
N GLY A 236 2.06 -14.33 -19.62
CA GLY A 236 1.15 -13.25 -20.01
C GLY A 236 1.80 -11.86 -20.00
N LYS A 237 0.97 -10.83 -20.20
CA LYS A 237 1.40 -9.43 -20.44
C LYS A 237 2.10 -8.76 -19.25
N TYR A 238 1.94 -9.29 -18.04
CA TYR A 238 2.52 -8.76 -16.80
C TYR A 238 3.86 -9.40 -16.41
N ARG A 239 4.31 -10.44 -17.12
CA ARG A 239 5.59 -11.11 -16.86
C ARG A 239 6.75 -10.10 -16.95
N ASN A 240 7.57 -10.02 -15.89
CA ASN A 240 8.70 -9.10 -15.75
C ASN A 240 8.31 -7.61 -15.84
N LYS A 241 7.03 -7.29 -15.67
CA LYS A 241 6.49 -5.92 -15.70
C LYS A 241 5.63 -5.64 -14.46
N GLU A 242 5.84 -6.40 -13.39
CA GLU A 242 5.07 -6.28 -12.16
C GLU A 242 5.22 -4.90 -11.53
N TRP A 243 6.42 -4.31 -11.61
CA TRP A 243 6.65 -2.94 -11.19
C TRP A 243 5.84 -1.94 -12.03
N GLU A 244 6.02 -1.95 -13.35
CA GLU A 244 5.46 -0.94 -14.26
C GLU A 244 3.95 -1.06 -14.45
N MET A 245 3.41 -2.28 -14.39
CA MET A 245 2.03 -2.58 -14.78
C MET A 245 1.13 -2.96 -13.60
N ILE A 246 1.67 -3.19 -12.39
CA ILE A 246 0.89 -3.53 -11.20
C ILE A 246 1.13 -2.50 -10.09
N VAL A 247 2.37 -2.30 -9.68
CA VAL A 247 2.69 -1.48 -8.50
C VAL A 247 2.68 0.02 -8.80
N LEU A 248 3.35 0.45 -9.86
CA LEU A 248 3.41 1.85 -10.26
C LEU A 248 2.02 2.45 -10.58
N PRO A 249 1.09 1.74 -11.25
CA PRO A 249 -0.28 2.22 -11.43
C PRO A 249 -1.03 2.48 -10.11
N VAL A 250 -0.81 1.65 -9.08
CA VAL A 250 -1.40 1.88 -7.74
C VAL A 250 -0.86 3.17 -7.12
N ILE A 251 0.46 3.39 -7.19
CA ILE A 251 1.11 4.60 -6.67
C ILE A 251 0.57 5.85 -7.38
N ARG A 252 0.53 5.82 -8.72
CA ARG A 252 0.06 6.94 -9.54
C ARG A 252 -1.42 7.24 -9.30
N LYS A 253 -2.26 6.21 -9.20
CA LYS A 253 -3.68 6.35 -8.88
C LYS A 253 -3.86 7.09 -7.56
N TRP A 254 -3.27 6.62 -6.47
CA TRP A 254 -3.42 7.30 -5.18
C TRP A 254 -2.78 8.68 -5.16
N GLY A 255 -1.70 8.89 -5.91
CA GLY A 255 -1.10 10.20 -6.09
C GLY A 255 -2.01 11.21 -6.80
N GLN A 256 -2.80 10.76 -7.78
CA GLN A 256 -3.82 11.58 -8.44
C GLN A 256 -4.98 11.90 -7.48
N PHE A 257 -5.42 10.92 -6.68
CA PHE A 257 -6.46 11.12 -5.67
C PHE A 257 -6.06 12.21 -4.67
N THR A 258 -4.87 12.10 -4.06
CA THR A 258 -4.43 13.05 -3.04
C THR A 258 -4.18 14.44 -3.61
N ALA A 259 -3.68 14.55 -4.85
CA ALA A 259 -3.50 15.85 -5.50
C ALA A 259 -4.84 16.55 -5.80
N LYS A 260 -5.85 15.77 -6.21
CA LYS A 260 -7.16 16.30 -6.62
C LYS A 260 -8.04 16.66 -5.42
N TYR A 261 -8.17 15.77 -4.44
CA TYR A 261 -9.25 15.83 -3.43
C TYR A 261 -8.81 16.25 -2.02
N LEU A 262 -7.50 16.37 -1.77
CA LEU A 262 -6.93 16.84 -0.51
C LEU A 262 -6.21 18.17 -0.70
#